data_AF-A0A514C9A1-F1
#
_entry.id   AF-A0A514C9A1-F1
#
_cell.length_a   1.000
_cell.length_b   1.000
_cell.length_c   1.000
_cell.angle_alpha   90.00
_cell.angle_beta   90.00
_cell.angle_gamma   90.00
#
_symmetry.space_group_name_H-M   'P 1'
#
loop_
_entity.id
_entity.type
_entity.pdbx_description
1 polymer ?
#
loop_
_entity_poly.entity_id
_entity_poly.type
_entity_poly.pdbx_seq_one_letter_code
_entity_poly.pdbx_strand_id
1 'polypeptide(L)'
;SQEQARRKKMSRAQDGILKYMLKMMEVCKAQGFVYGIIPEKGKPVSGASDNLRAWWKEKVRFDRNGPAAIAKYQADHSIPGINEDCNAMASTPHTLQELQDTTLGSLLSALMQHCDPPQRRFPLEKGVPPPWWPTGIEEWWPQLGLPKDQGAPPYKKPHDLKKAW
;
A
#
# COMPACT_ATOMS: atom_id res chain seq x y z
N SER A 1 -7.25 -19.44 17.67
CA SER A 1 -5.96 -19.44 16.95
C SER A 1 -5.78 -18.13 16.20
N GLN A 2 -4.57 -17.55 16.22
CA GLN A 2 -4.20 -16.29 15.54
C GLN A 2 -4.46 -16.33 14.02
N GLU A 3 -4.21 -17.49 13.39
CA GLU A 3 -4.45 -17.69 11.95
C GLU A 3 -5.94 -17.58 11.59
N GLN A 4 -6.83 -18.10 12.44
CA GLN A 4 -8.27 -17.98 12.23
C GLN A 4 -8.74 -16.52 12.36
N ALA A 5 -8.14 -15.74 13.26
CA ALA A 5 -8.43 -14.32 13.39
C ALA A 5 -7.94 -13.53 12.16
N ARG A 6 -6.76 -13.86 11.63
CA ARG A 6 -6.21 -13.25 10.40
C ARG A 6 -7.09 -13.53 9.18
N ARG A 7 -7.54 -14.77 9.00
CA ARG A 7 -8.49 -15.16 7.94
C ARG A 7 -9.81 -14.39 8.03
N LYS A 8 -10.37 -14.24 9.24
CA LYS A 8 -11.59 -13.45 9.44
C LYS A 8 -11.41 -11.97 9.11
N LYS A 9 -10.28 -11.36 9.49
CA LYS A 9 -9.97 -9.97 9.12
C LYS A 9 -9.86 -9.80 7.60
N MET A 10 -9.19 -10.75 6.94
CA MET A 10 -9.05 -10.75 5.48
C MET A 10 -10.40 -10.84 4.77
N SER A 11 -11.27 -11.76 5.21
CA SER A 11 -12.63 -11.90 4.68
C SER A 11 -13.41 -10.59 4.78
N ARG A 12 -13.36 -9.91 5.93
CA ARG A 12 -14.05 -8.62 6.13
C ARG A 12 -13.52 -7.52 5.20
N ALA A 13 -12.20 -7.47 4.98
CA ALA A 13 -11.61 -6.51 4.05
C ALA A 13 -12.06 -6.80 2.61
N GLN A 14 -12.11 -8.08 2.22
CA GLN A 14 -12.60 -8.50 0.91
C GLN A 14 -14.07 -8.13 0.70
N ASP A 15 -14.92 -8.33 1.71
CA ASP A 15 -16.33 -7.90 1.67
C ASP A 15 -16.45 -6.39 1.44
N GLY A 16 -15.56 -5.61 2.07
CA GLY A 16 -15.45 -4.16 1.86
C GLY A 16 -15.10 -3.80 0.42
N ILE A 17 -14.07 -4.43 -0.14
CA ILE A 17 -13.65 -4.22 -1.54
C ILE A 17 -14.81 -4.55 -2.49
N LEU A 18 -15.44 -5.72 -2.32
CA LEU A 18 -16.53 -6.16 -3.19
C LEU A 18 -17.74 -5.21 -3.12
N LYS A 19 -18.10 -4.76 -1.91
CA LYS A 19 -19.16 -3.77 -1.70
C LYS A 19 -18.92 -2.49 -2.50
N TYR A 20 -17.68 -1.97 -2.49
CA TYR A 20 -17.36 -0.75 -3.25
C TYR A 20 -17.32 -0.99 -4.75
N MET A 21 -16.81 -2.13 -5.22
CA MET A 21 -16.83 -2.48 -6.64
C MET A 21 -18.25 -2.57 -7.20
N LEU A 22 -19.16 -3.22 -6.47
CA LEU A 22 -20.57 -3.27 -6.83
C LEU A 22 -21.18 -1.87 -6.88
N LYS A 23 -20.91 -1.03 -5.87
CA LYS A 23 -21.36 0.37 -5.86
C LYS A 23 -20.83 1.16 -7.06
N MET A 24 -19.60 0.95 -7.49
CA MET A 24 -19.04 1.61 -8.69
C MET A 24 -19.76 1.19 -9.98
N MET A 25 -20.14 -0.09 -10.10
CA MET A 25 -20.93 -0.54 -11.25
C MET A 25 -22.34 0.06 -11.24
N GLU A 26 -23.02 0.01 -10.10
CA GLU A 26 -24.42 0.44 -9.96
C GLU A 26 -24.60 1.96 -10.00
N VAL A 27 -23.74 2.70 -9.29
CA VAL A 27 -23.89 4.15 -9.10
C VAL A 27 -23.04 4.95 -10.08
N CYS A 28 -21.78 4.54 -10.24
CA CYS A 28 -20.82 5.26 -11.09
C CYS A 28 -20.85 4.78 -12.55
N LYS A 29 -21.75 3.85 -12.91
CA LYS A 29 -21.88 3.27 -14.24
C LYS A 29 -20.58 2.65 -14.77
N ALA A 30 -19.76 2.09 -13.88
CA ALA A 30 -18.58 1.34 -14.29
C ALA A 30 -19.02 0.11 -15.10
N GLN A 31 -18.34 -0.15 -16.23
CA GLN A 31 -18.74 -1.20 -17.16
C GLN A 31 -18.32 -2.62 -16.71
N GLY A 32 -17.48 -2.74 -15.69
CA GLY A 32 -17.01 -4.01 -15.15
C GLY A 32 -15.91 -3.82 -14.12
N PHE A 33 -15.57 -4.88 -13.39
CA PHE A 33 -14.44 -4.90 -12.47
C PHE A 33 -13.71 -6.24 -12.53
N VAL A 34 -12.44 -6.22 -12.14
CA VAL A 34 -11.63 -7.39 -11.80
C VAL A 34 -10.81 -7.08 -10.55
N TYR A 35 -10.56 -8.07 -9.71
CA TYR A 35 -9.62 -7.96 -8.60
C TYR A 35 -8.95 -9.31 -8.31
N GLY A 36 -7.74 -9.25 -7.77
CA GLY A 36 -6.95 -10.42 -7.42
C GLY A 36 -6.05 -10.12 -6.22
N ILE A 37 -5.96 -11.08 -5.30
CA ILE A 37 -5.18 -10.99 -4.07
C ILE A 37 -4.40 -12.28 -3.93
N ILE A 38 -3.08 -12.18 -3.74
CA ILE A 38 -2.21 -13.33 -3.45
C ILE A 38 -1.83 -13.23 -1.98
N PRO A 39 -2.42 -14.05 -1.09
CA PRO A 39 -2.02 -14.04 0.30
C PRO A 39 -0.62 -14.62 0.44
N GLU A 40 0.13 -14.17 1.45
CA GLU A 40 1.45 -14.74 1.81
C GLU A 40 1.40 -16.26 1.97
N LYS A 41 0.30 -16.77 2.53
CA LYS A 41 0.01 -18.20 2.65
C LYS A 41 -1.38 -18.49 2.11
N GLY A 42 -1.49 -19.47 1.24
CA GLY A 42 -2.76 -19.95 0.71
C GLY A 42 -2.91 -19.74 -0.79
N LYS A 43 -4.12 -19.97 -1.30
CA LYS A 43 -4.43 -19.83 -2.72
C LYS A 43 -4.75 -18.37 -3.05
N PRO A 44 -4.41 -17.89 -4.26
CA PRO A 44 -4.90 -16.61 -4.76
C PRO A 44 -6.43 -16.55 -4.69
N VAL A 45 -6.93 -15.36 -4.38
CA VAL A 45 -8.35 -15.05 -4.34
C VAL A 45 -8.61 -14.00 -5.40
N SER A 46 -9.57 -14.24 -6.28
CA SER A 46 -9.91 -13.29 -7.34
C SER A 46 -11.42 -13.21 -7.57
N GLY A 47 -11.86 -12.10 -8.16
CA GLY A 47 -13.26 -11.88 -8.54
C GLY A 47 -13.36 -10.92 -9.72
N ALA A 48 -14.43 -11.06 -10.48
CA ALA A 48 -14.68 -10.26 -11.67
C ALA A 48 -16.19 -10.10 -11.92
N SER A 49 -16.59 -9.04 -12.61
CA SER A 49 -17.93 -8.89 -13.15
C SER A 49 -18.20 -9.93 -14.25
N ASP A 50 -19.47 -10.28 -14.49
CA ASP A 50 -19.85 -11.40 -15.36
C ASP A 50 -19.34 -11.24 -16.80
N ASN A 51 -19.38 -10.02 -17.33
CA ASN A 51 -18.88 -9.70 -18.66
C ASN A 51 -17.35 -9.84 -18.81
N LEU A 52 -16.59 -9.82 -17.71
CA LEU A 52 -15.12 -9.96 -17.71
C LEU A 52 -14.65 -11.31 -17.15
N ARG A 53 -15.54 -12.08 -16.52
CA ARG A 53 -15.22 -13.32 -15.80
C ARG A 53 -14.47 -14.34 -16.65
N ALA A 54 -14.96 -14.61 -17.87
CA ALA A 54 -14.37 -15.60 -18.77
C ALA A 54 -12.95 -15.17 -19.20
N TRP A 55 -12.81 -13.92 -19.65
CA TRP A 55 -11.52 -13.35 -20.02
C TRP A 55 -10.52 -13.39 -18.86
N TRP A 56 -10.93 -12.96 -17.67
CA TRP A 56 -10.08 -12.94 -16.48
C TRP A 56 -9.60 -14.34 -16.09
N LYS A 57 -10.51 -15.32 -16.05
CA LYS A 57 -10.19 -16.69 -15.65
C LYS A 57 -9.36 -17.43 -16.69
N GLU A 58 -9.73 -17.33 -17.97
CA GLU A 58 -9.20 -18.23 -19.01
C GLU A 58 -8.04 -17.64 -19.80
N LYS A 59 -8.05 -16.32 -20.03
CA LYS A 59 -6.98 -15.61 -20.75
C LYS A 59 -5.95 -15.05 -19.79
N VAL A 60 -6.37 -14.29 -18.79
CA VAL A 60 -5.44 -13.67 -17.83
C VAL A 60 -4.90 -14.68 -16.82
N ARG A 61 -5.71 -15.68 -16.44
CA ARG A 61 -5.28 -16.81 -15.58
C ARG A 61 -4.55 -16.34 -14.32
N PHE A 62 -5.13 -15.36 -13.62
CA PHE A 62 -4.49 -14.71 -12.48
C PHE A 62 -3.98 -15.70 -11.42
N ASP A 63 -4.73 -16.77 -11.14
CA ASP A 63 -4.34 -17.80 -10.17
C ASP A 63 -3.01 -18.49 -10.53
N ARG A 64 -2.58 -18.46 -11.80
CA ARG A 64 -1.29 -18.97 -12.27
C ARG A 64 -0.29 -17.85 -12.49
N ASN A 65 -0.69 -16.83 -13.23
CA ASN A 65 0.20 -15.76 -13.70
C ASN A 65 0.61 -14.81 -12.56
N GLY A 66 -0.28 -14.56 -11.60
CA GLY A 66 -0.01 -13.72 -10.45
C GLY A 66 1.11 -14.28 -9.55
N PRO A 67 0.99 -15.51 -9.02
CA PRO A 67 2.06 -16.13 -8.24
C PRO A 67 3.38 -16.24 -9.01
N ALA A 68 3.33 -16.56 -10.31
CA ALA A 68 4.52 -16.63 -11.16
C ALA A 68 5.22 -15.27 -11.28
N ALA A 69 4.46 -14.17 -11.39
CA ALA A 69 5.03 -12.82 -11.44
C ALA A 69 5.72 -12.44 -10.13
N ILE A 70 5.15 -12.80 -8.97
CA ILE A 70 5.78 -12.58 -7.66
C ILE A 70 7.06 -13.41 -7.53
N ALA A 71 7.01 -14.69 -7.90
CA ALA A 71 8.17 -15.58 -7.83
C ALA A 71 9.32 -15.08 -8.73
N LYS A 72 8.99 -14.63 -9.95
CA LYS A 72 9.98 -14.01 -10.84
C LYS A 72 10.58 -12.75 -10.21
N TYR A 73 9.75 -11.86 -9.69
CA TYR A 73 10.23 -10.63 -9.05
C TYR A 73 11.16 -10.93 -7.88
N GLN A 74 10.82 -11.89 -7.01
CA GLN A 74 11.65 -12.30 -5.89
C GLN A 74 13.01 -12.87 -6.33
N ALA A 75 13.02 -13.68 -7.38
CA ALA A 75 14.25 -14.23 -7.95
C ALA A 75 15.15 -13.15 -8.57
N ASP A 76 14.56 -12.21 -9.32
CA ASP A 76 15.28 -11.13 -9.99
C ASP A 76 15.88 -10.11 -9.00
N HIS A 77 15.26 -9.95 -7.83
CA HIS A 77 15.62 -8.92 -6.84
C HIS A 77 16.32 -9.48 -5.61
N SER A 78 16.75 -10.76 -5.64
CA SER A 78 17.45 -11.45 -4.54
C SER A 78 16.84 -11.15 -3.17
N ILE A 79 15.51 -11.13 -3.07
CA ILE A 79 14.83 -11.04 -1.78
C ILE A 79 15.03 -12.41 -1.14
N PRO A 80 15.87 -12.57 -0.10
CA PRO A 80 16.02 -13.86 0.56
C PRO A 80 14.62 -14.27 1.02
N GLY A 81 14.25 -15.52 0.74
CA GLY A 81 12.94 -16.05 1.08
C GLY A 81 12.55 -15.63 2.49
N ILE A 82 11.32 -15.16 2.63
CA ILE A 82 10.69 -14.60 3.83
C ILE A 82 10.78 -15.60 4.99
N ASN A 83 11.96 -15.77 5.56
CA ASN A 83 12.28 -16.68 6.64
C ASN A 83 13.39 -16.15 7.56
N GLU A 84 14.05 -15.04 7.25
CA GLU A 84 14.86 -14.33 8.23
C GLU A 84 14.64 -12.83 8.10
N ASP A 85 14.15 -12.25 9.21
CA ASP A 85 14.21 -10.85 9.62
C ASP A 85 13.80 -9.76 8.62
N CYS A 86 12.67 -9.12 8.94
CA CYS A 86 12.03 -7.99 8.26
C CYS A 86 12.87 -6.70 8.18
N ASN A 87 14.15 -6.74 7.81
CA ASN A 87 15.03 -5.57 7.80
C ASN A 87 15.63 -5.17 6.44
N ALA A 88 15.24 -5.80 5.34
CA ALA A 88 15.64 -5.34 4.01
C ALA A 88 14.65 -4.29 3.47
N MET A 89 14.72 -3.05 3.99
CA MET A 89 14.16 -1.86 3.36
C MET A 89 14.92 -1.59 2.04
N ALA A 90 14.58 -2.32 0.98
CA ALA A 90 15.08 -2.04 -0.36
C ALA A 90 14.27 -0.91 -1.00
N SER A 91 14.84 0.29 -1.00
CA SER A 91 14.64 1.38 -1.98
C SER A 91 13.20 1.87 -2.24
N THR A 92 12.39 2.06 -1.19
CA THR A 92 11.07 2.72 -1.31
C THR A 92 11.08 4.18 -1.81
N PRO A 93 12.12 5.03 -1.63
CA PRO A 93 12.01 6.45 -1.97
C PRO A 93 11.83 6.71 -3.47
N HIS A 94 12.56 6.01 -4.35
CA HIS A 94 12.53 6.28 -5.78
C HIS A 94 11.21 5.89 -6.44
N THR A 95 10.64 4.73 -6.09
CA THR A 95 9.34 4.30 -6.64
C THR A 95 8.20 5.22 -6.19
N LEU A 96 8.29 5.79 -4.98
CA LEU A 96 7.28 6.74 -4.49
C LEU A 96 7.33 8.10 -5.20
N GLN A 97 8.51 8.55 -5.66
CA GLN A 97 8.63 9.80 -6.41
C GLN A 97 7.89 9.79 -7.76
N GLU A 98 7.63 8.61 -8.33
CA GLU A 98 6.87 8.45 -9.57
C GLU A 98 5.36 8.70 -9.40
N LEU A 99 4.84 8.58 -8.17
CA LEU A 99 3.43 8.81 -7.87
C LEU A 99 3.09 10.30 -7.88
N GLN A 100 1.83 10.65 -8.18
CA GLN A 100 1.35 12.04 -8.11
C GLN A 100 1.24 12.50 -6.65
N ASP A 101 1.45 13.79 -6.40
CA ASP A 101 1.40 14.43 -5.08
C ASP A 101 0.07 14.16 -4.36
N THR A 102 -1.04 14.21 -5.09
CA THR A 102 -2.39 13.92 -4.55
C THR A 102 -2.52 12.46 -4.12
N THR A 103 -1.85 11.54 -4.82
CA THR A 103 -1.83 10.10 -4.51
C THR A 103 -1.01 9.86 -3.25
N LEU A 104 0.18 10.47 -3.14
CA LEU A 104 1.02 10.40 -1.94
C LEU A 104 0.29 10.96 -0.71
N GLY A 105 -0.35 12.13 -0.83
CA GLY A 105 -1.13 12.70 0.27
C GLY A 105 -2.32 11.83 0.70
N SER A 106 -2.97 11.16 -0.26
CA SER A 106 -4.08 10.23 0.02
C SER A 106 -3.59 8.97 0.72
N LEU A 107 -2.43 8.42 0.30
CA LEU A 107 -1.79 7.27 0.94
C LEU A 107 -1.42 7.59 2.39
N LEU A 108 -0.75 8.72 2.62
CA LEU A 108 -0.41 9.19 3.97
C LEU A 108 -1.66 9.33 4.85
N SER A 109 -2.71 9.98 4.34
CA SER A 109 -3.98 10.16 5.06
C SER A 109 -4.64 8.84 5.45
N ALA A 110 -4.55 7.82 4.59
CA ALA A 110 -5.08 6.48 4.87
C ALA A 110 -4.24 5.71 5.89
N LEU A 111 -2.91 5.84 5.84
CA LEU A 111 -1.99 5.02 6.64
C LEU A 111 -1.68 5.60 8.02
N MET A 112 -1.55 6.92 8.15
CA MET A 112 -1.12 7.59 9.40
C MET A 112 -2.08 7.35 10.58
N GLN A 113 -3.35 7.05 10.31
CA GLN A 113 -4.33 6.71 11.34
C GLN A 113 -4.15 5.30 11.93
N HIS A 114 -3.37 4.46 11.25
CA HIS A 114 -3.08 3.08 11.64
C HIS A 114 -1.67 2.89 12.21
N CYS A 115 -0.84 3.93 12.23
CA CYS A 115 0.44 3.94 12.94
C CYS A 115 0.25 3.81 14.46
N ASP A 116 1.33 3.45 15.17
CA ASP A 116 1.36 3.40 16.63
C ASP A 116 2.47 4.32 17.17
N PRO A 117 2.12 5.41 17.89
CA PRO A 117 0.77 5.90 18.16
C PRO A 117 0.10 6.51 16.90
N PRO A 118 -1.23 6.47 16.78
CA PRO A 118 -1.93 6.99 15.60
C PRO A 118 -1.82 8.51 15.53
N GLN A 119 -1.66 9.06 14.33
CA GLN A 119 -1.39 10.50 14.14
C GLN A 119 -2.46 11.41 14.76
N ARG A 120 -3.73 10.97 14.80
CA ARG A 120 -4.84 11.72 15.44
C ARG A 120 -4.60 12.08 16.92
N ARG A 121 -3.64 11.43 17.61
CA ARG A 121 -3.25 11.78 18.99
C ARG A 121 -2.34 13.01 19.07
N PHE A 122 -1.85 13.51 17.94
CA PHE A 122 -0.91 14.61 17.80
C PHE A 122 -1.55 15.71 16.94
N PRO A 123 -2.40 16.59 17.52
CA PRO A 123 -3.06 17.65 16.76
C PRO A 123 -2.04 18.57 16.07
N LEU A 124 -2.29 18.90 14.79
CA LEU A 124 -1.39 19.73 13.98
C LEU A 124 -1.21 21.13 14.59
N GLU A 125 -2.25 21.64 15.25
CA GLU A 125 -2.28 22.96 15.90
C GLU A 125 -1.30 23.06 17.07
N LYS A 126 -0.94 21.92 17.67
CA LYS A 126 0.06 21.86 18.75
C LYS A 126 1.49 21.85 18.22
N GLY A 127 1.69 21.61 16.92
CA GLY A 127 3.01 21.55 16.28
C GLY A 127 3.92 20.41 16.76
N VAL A 128 3.42 19.49 17.60
CA VAL A 128 4.19 18.35 18.11
C VAL A 128 3.88 17.13 17.23
N PRO A 129 4.84 16.65 16.42
CA PRO A 129 4.64 15.47 15.61
C PRO A 129 4.65 14.18 16.45
N PRO A 130 4.11 13.07 15.92
CA PRO A 130 4.28 11.76 16.51
C PRO A 130 5.75 11.30 16.47
N PRO A 131 6.16 10.34 17.33
CA PRO A 131 7.56 9.93 17.46
C PRO A 131 8.14 9.24 16.21
N TRP A 132 7.28 8.76 15.32
CA TRP A 132 7.67 8.15 14.04
C TRP A 132 7.77 9.16 12.89
N TRP A 133 7.46 10.44 13.13
CA TRP A 133 7.60 11.47 12.10
C TRP A 133 9.09 11.67 11.77
N PRO A 134 9.46 11.80 10.49
CA PRO A 134 10.86 11.92 10.12
C PRO A 134 11.53 13.15 10.74
N THR A 135 12.81 13.01 11.02
CA THR A 135 13.66 14.00 11.68
C THR A 135 14.68 14.63 10.72
N GLY A 136 14.85 14.05 9.53
CA GLY A 136 15.79 14.54 8.52
C GLY A 136 17.24 14.07 8.73
N ILE A 137 17.46 13.19 9.72
CA ILE A 137 18.78 12.61 10.05
C ILE A 137 18.83 11.11 9.78
N GLU A 138 17.80 10.55 9.13
CA GLU A 138 17.75 9.15 8.76
C GLU A 138 18.78 8.82 7.67
N GLU A 139 19.36 7.61 7.70
CA GLU A 139 20.38 7.18 6.74
C GLU A 139 19.91 7.22 5.27
N TRP A 140 18.60 7.07 5.05
CA TRP A 140 17.98 7.13 3.72
C TRP A 140 17.62 8.56 3.29
N TRP A 141 17.69 9.56 4.18
CA TRP A 141 17.31 10.95 3.88
C TRP A 141 18.08 11.56 2.69
N PRO A 142 19.41 11.34 2.53
CA PRO A 142 20.16 11.85 1.39
C PRO A 142 19.67 11.31 0.03
N GLN A 143 19.00 10.17 0.00
CA GLN A 143 18.50 9.54 -1.22
C GLN A 143 17.30 10.27 -1.81
N LEU A 144 16.64 11.16 -1.05
CA LEU A 144 15.57 12.03 -1.54
C LEU A 144 16.08 13.17 -2.44
N GLY A 145 17.40 13.39 -2.52
CA GLY A 145 17.98 14.46 -3.33
C GLY A 145 17.67 15.87 -2.80
N LEU A 146 17.22 15.98 -1.54
CA LEU A 146 16.95 17.26 -0.89
C LEU A 146 18.26 17.98 -0.53
N PRO A 147 18.30 19.32 -0.62
CA PRO A 147 19.43 20.11 -0.11
C PRO A 147 19.70 19.76 1.36
N LYS A 148 20.97 19.62 1.76
CA LYS A 148 21.37 19.28 3.14
C LYS A 148 20.80 20.22 4.21
N ASP A 149 20.44 21.44 3.81
CA ASP A 149 19.93 22.48 4.71
C ASP A 149 18.40 22.43 4.90
N GLN A 150 17.69 21.50 4.24
CA GLN A 150 16.22 21.50 4.22
C GLN A 150 15.56 20.88 5.47
N GLY A 151 16.34 20.28 6.37
CA GLY A 151 15.92 19.85 7.71
C GLY A 151 14.78 18.82 7.75
N ALA A 152 14.21 18.63 8.95
CA ALA A 152 13.06 17.77 9.17
C ALA A 152 11.82 18.27 8.40
N PRO A 153 10.96 17.37 7.89
CA PRO A 153 9.74 17.75 7.20
C PRO A 153 8.78 18.46 8.17
N PRO A 154 8.13 19.57 7.75
CA PRO A 154 7.24 20.31 8.62
C PRO A 154 6.01 19.47 8.98
N TYR A 155 5.58 19.51 10.25
CA TYR A 155 4.40 18.77 10.68
C TYR A 155 3.11 19.46 10.20
N LYS A 156 2.59 19.02 9.05
CA LYS A 156 1.41 19.59 8.37
C LYS A 156 0.49 18.49 7.85
N LYS A 157 -0.66 18.87 7.27
CA LYS A 157 -1.54 17.90 6.60
C LYS A 157 -0.80 17.26 5.42
N PRO A 158 -1.07 15.98 5.09
CA PRO A 158 -0.41 15.30 3.97
C PRO A 158 -0.48 16.05 2.64
N HIS A 159 -1.60 16.72 2.36
CA HIS A 159 -1.78 17.49 1.12
C HIS A 159 -1.13 18.89 1.15
N ASP A 160 -0.64 19.34 2.31
CA ASP A 160 0.07 20.61 2.48
C ASP A 160 1.61 20.40 2.50
N LEU A 161 2.07 19.16 2.39
CA LEU A 161 3.48 18.81 2.21
C LEU A 161 3.88 18.96 0.75
N LYS A 162 5.12 19.40 0.51
CA LYS A 162 5.73 19.32 -0.83
C LYS A 162 5.99 17.86 -1.14
N LYS A 163 5.91 17.48 -2.42
CA LYS A 163 6.14 16.09 -2.89
C LYS A 163 7.36 15.39 -2.31
N ALA A 164 8.44 16.14 -2.07
CA ALA A 164 9.70 15.60 -1.58
C ALA A 164 9.70 15.26 -0.08
N TRP A 165 8.67 15.66 0.67
CA TRP A 165 8.44 15.33 2.08
C TRP A 165 7.32 14.30 2.21
#